data_AF-A0A497LNB9-F1
#
_entry.id   AF-A0A497LNB9-F1
#
_cell.length_a   1.000
_cell.length_b   1.000
_cell.length_c   1.000
_cell.angle_alpha   90.00
_cell.angle_beta   90.00
_cell.angle_gamma   90.00
#
_symmetry.space_group_name_H-M   'P 1'
#
loop_
_entity.id
_entity.type
_entity.pdbx_description
1 polymer ?
#
loop_
_entity_poly.entity_id
_entity_poly.type
_entity_poly.pdbx_seq_one_letter_code
_entity_poly.pdbx_strand_id
1 'polypeptide(L)'
;MHIHIPDGVLPIWLWVLGYALAALFLLFAVIKVGKDTRKAVWTAAVAAMMLVAMSIPLGVPYHINLTALAGIILGPWWSLIACFVVNGILASFGHGGVTIVGLNTLVTWFEALAGFYLYRVFKKVVIKDKEKTPVAAGVSTWIALTLSAFLVIGLVAASGIESIRFHGGENINLNTFTILTLTFALPGAVVEAVITAFILAYIRKVRPELFG
;
A
#
# COMPACT_ATOMS: atom_id res chain seq x y z
N MET A 1 -2.81 -2.78 0.14
CA MET A 1 -3.18 -3.93 -0.70
C MET A 1 -2.24 -3.99 -1.90
N HIS A 2 -1.54 -5.10 -2.06
CA HIS A 2 -0.75 -5.37 -3.27
C HIS A 2 -1.49 -6.36 -4.16
N ILE A 3 -1.21 -6.34 -5.46
CA ILE A 3 -1.80 -7.23 -6.44
C ILE A 3 -1.21 -8.63 -6.22
N HIS A 4 -2.05 -9.60 -5.87
CA HIS A 4 -1.67 -11.02 -5.68
C HIS A 4 -1.81 -11.82 -6.99
N ILE A 5 -1.47 -11.21 -8.13
CA ILE A 5 -1.56 -11.88 -9.42
C ILE A 5 -0.22 -12.58 -9.70
N PRO A 6 -0.23 -13.87 -10.09
CA PRO A 6 0.98 -14.60 -10.42
C PRO A 6 1.77 -13.94 -11.56
N ASP A 7 3.06 -14.16 -11.56
CA ASP A 7 3.96 -13.61 -12.57
C ASP A 7 3.56 -14.07 -13.98
N GLY A 8 3.65 -13.17 -14.97
CA GLY A 8 3.34 -13.48 -16.37
C GLY A 8 1.85 -13.60 -16.73
N VAL A 9 0.93 -13.39 -15.78
CA VAL A 9 -0.52 -13.38 -16.05
C VAL A 9 -0.96 -12.05 -16.68
N LEU A 10 -0.38 -10.93 -16.26
CA LEU A 10 -0.72 -9.61 -16.81
C LEU A 10 -0.10 -9.40 -18.20
N PRO A 11 -0.79 -8.71 -19.12
CA PRO A 11 -0.28 -8.49 -20.47
C PRO A 11 0.96 -7.60 -20.47
N ILE A 12 1.85 -7.83 -21.44
CA ILE A 12 3.16 -7.17 -21.53
C ILE A 12 3.08 -5.66 -21.47
N TRP A 13 2.14 -5.08 -22.22
CA TRP A 13 1.97 -3.63 -22.25
C TRP A 13 1.68 -3.04 -20.87
N LEU A 14 0.92 -3.75 -20.02
CA LEU A 14 0.48 -3.24 -18.72
C LEU A 14 1.62 -3.23 -17.71
N TRP A 15 2.39 -4.32 -17.63
CA TRP A 15 3.50 -4.37 -16.68
C TRP A 15 4.71 -3.55 -17.13
N VAL A 16 4.97 -3.44 -18.44
CA VAL A 16 5.98 -2.52 -18.99
C VAL A 16 5.60 -1.08 -18.68
N LEU A 17 4.34 -0.68 -18.90
CA LEU A 17 3.84 0.65 -18.55
C LEU A 17 3.96 0.91 -17.04
N GLY A 18 3.62 -0.08 -16.21
CA GLY A 18 3.77 0.00 -14.76
C GLY A 18 5.21 0.29 -14.33
N TYR A 19 6.19 -0.39 -14.91
CA TYR A 19 7.60 -0.10 -14.67
C TYR A 19 8.04 1.28 -15.17
N ALA A 20 7.61 1.66 -16.37
CA ALA A 20 7.95 2.98 -16.94
C ALA A 20 7.43 4.12 -16.05
N LEU A 21 6.18 4.03 -15.60
CA LEU A 21 5.58 5.00 -14.68
C LEU A 21 6.24 4.96 -13.30
N ALA A 22 6.49 3.78 -12.73
CA ALA A 22 7.18 3.65 -11.46
C ALA A 22 8.58 4.27 -11.50
N ALA A 23 9.35 4.00 -12.56
CA ALA A 23 10.67 4.60 -12.77
C ALA A 23 10.59 6.13 -12.88
N LEU A 24 9.63 6.65 -13.64
CA LEU A 24 9.40 8.11 -13.75
C LEU A 24 9.14 8.74 -12.38
N PHE A 25 8.20 8.20 -11.61
CA PHE A 25 7.88 8.74 -10.28
C PHE A 25 9.01 8.55 -9.28
N LEU A 26 9.79 7.46 -9.36
CA LEU A 26 10.97 7.24 -8.53
C LEU A 26 12.07 8.27 -8.83
N LEU A 27 12.31 8.59 -10.10
CA LEU A 27 13.24 9.65 -10.49
C LEU A 27 12.78 11.00 -9.90
N PHE A 28 11.50 11.33 -10.02
CA PHE A 28 10.94 12.53 -9.38
C PHE A 28 11.07 12.50 -7.86
N ALA A 29 10.83 11.34 -7.23
CA ALA A 29 10.96 11.18 -5.79
C ALA A 29 12.38 11.44 -5.33
N VAL A 30 13.39 10.83 -5.97
CA VAL A 30 14.81 11.03 -5.65
C VAL A 30 15.20 12.51 -5.74
N ILE A 31 14.74 13.22 -6.77
CA ILE A 31 14.97 14.66 -6.93
C ILE A 31 14.27 15.45 -5.81
N LYS A 32 13.02 15.10 -5.46
CA LYS A 32 12.23 15.81 -4.45
C LYS A 32 12.70 15.58 -3.01
N VAL A 33 13.17 14.38 -2.69
CA VAL A 33 13.60 14.05 -1.33
C VAL A 33 15.01 14.56 -1.01
N GLY A 34 15.86 14.69 -2.02
CA GLY A 34 17.23 15.18 -1.85
C GLY A 34 18.09 14.29 -0.94
N LYS A 35 19.16 14.85 -0.38
CA LYS A 35 20.08 14.14 0.52
C LYS A 35 19.67 14.35 1.98
N ASP A 36 18.72 13.54 2.45
CA ASP A 36 18.33 13.48 3.87
C ASP A 36 18.56 12.06 4.40
N THR A 37 19.76 11.85 4.96
CA THR A 37 20.19 10.55 5.49
C THR A 37 19.35 10.10 6.67
N ARG A 38 18.88 11.05 7.50
CA ARG A 38 18.03 10.74 8.65
C ARG A 38 16.70 10.18 8.16
N LYS A 39 16.04 10.82 7.19
CA LYS A 39 14.79 10.29 6.61
C LYS A 39 14.99 8.99 5.85
N ALA A 40 16.15 8.77 5.23
CA ALA A 40 16.45 7.48 4.61
C ALA A 40 16.45 6.33 5.65
N VAL A 41 17.05 6.55 6.84
CA VAL A 41 17.02 5.57 7.94
C VAL A 41 15.58 5.31 8.41
N TRP A 42 14.77 6.35 8.57
CA TRP A 42 13.35 6.20 8.93
C TRP A 42 12.56 5.45 7.87
N THR A 43 12.83 5.72 6.60
CA THR A 43 12.20 5.04 5.46
C THR A 43 12.54 3.56 5.47
N ALA A 44 13.80 3.21 5.73
CA ALA A 44 14.23 1.82 5.88
C ALA A 44 13.54 1.12 7.06
N ALA A 45 13.41 1.79 8.22
CA ALA A 45 12.72 1.24 9.38
C ALA A 45 11.22 0.99 9.12
N VAL A 46 10.54 1.92 8.44
CA VAL A 46 9.13 1.77 8.04
C VAL A 46 8.99 0.67 6.98
N ALA A 47 9.89 0.59 6.00
CA ALA A 47 9.90 -0.49 5.01
C ALA A 47 10.10 -1.86 5.67
N ALA A 48 11.00 -1.97 6.65
CA ALA A 48 11.18 -3.18 7.43
C ALA A 48 9.92 -3.55 8.22
N MET A 49 9.24 -2.57 8.84
CA MET A 49 7.95 -2.78 9.51
C MET A 49 6.88 -3.29 8.56
N MET A 50 6.80 -2.73 7.34
CA MET A 50 5.88 -3.21 6.30
C MET A 50 6.18 -4.67 5.93
N LEU A 51 7.45 -5.02 5.69
CA LEU A 51 7.86 -6.41 5.38
C LEU A 51 7.48 -7.38 6.49
N VAL A 52 7.77 -7.03 7.75
CA VAL A 52 7.41 -7.85 8.91
C VAL A 52 5.89 -8.03 9.00
N ALA A 53 5.11 -6.95 8.86
CA ALA A 53 3.65 -7.02 8.92
C ALA A 53 3.06 -7.89 7.79
N MET A 54 3.60 -7.77 6.57
CA MET A 54 3.19 -8.57 5.42
C MET A 54 3.55 -10.06 5.57
N SER A 55 4.56 -10.38 6.38
CA SER A 55 4.98 -11.77 6.63
C SER A 55 4.12 -12.51 7.66
N ILE A 56 3.18 -11.83 8.33
CA ILE A 56 2.30 -12.46 9.32
C ILE A 56 1.22 -13.28 8.60
N PRO A 57 1.16 -14.61 8.77
CA PRO A 57 0.13 -15.43 8.16
C PRO A 57 -1.18 -15.28 8.94
N LEU A 58 -2.20 -14.69 8.32
CA LEU A 58 -3.52 -14.51 8.94
C LEU A 58 -4.46 -15.71 8.74
N GLY A 59 -4.04 -16.75 8.02
CA GLY A 59 -4.88 -17.90 7.67
C GLY A 59 -5.98 -17.57 6.63
N VAL A 60 -5.99 -16.35 6.11
CA VAL A 60 -6.87 -15.86 5.04
C VAL A 60 -6.00 -15.25 3.93
N PRO A 61 -6.49 -15.16 2.68
CA PRO A 61 -5.76 -14.53 1.57
C PRO A 61 -5.75 -12.99 1.69
N TYR A 62 -5.30 -12.49 2.83
CA TYR A 62 -5.12 -11.08 3.15
C TYR A 62 -3.88 -10.92 4.05
N HIS A 63 -3.08 -9.90 3.78
CA HIS A 63 -1.93 -9.52 4.60
C HIS A 63 -2.03 -8.05 5.00
N ILE A 64 -1.54 -7.74 6.20
CA ILE A 64 -1.43 -6.37 6.70
C ILE A 64 -0.28 -5.69 5.94
N ASN A 65 -0.53 -4.56 5.28
CA ASN A 65 0.48 -3.92 4.44
C ASN A 65 1.18 -2.72 5.11
N LEU A 66 0.46 -2.01 6.00
CA LEU A 66 0.87 -0.75 6.65
C LEU A 66 1.24 0.37 5.67
N THR A 67 0.80 0.30 4.42
CA THR A 67 1.17 1.26 3.37
C THR A 67 0.58 2.64 3.63
N ALA A 68 -0.68 2.69 4.05
CA ALA A 68 -1.35 3.96 4.39
C ALA A 68 -0.62 4.65 5.56
N LEU A 69 -0.22 3.88 6.58
CA LEU A 69 0.59 4.37 7.69
C LEU A 69 1.97 4.87 7.20
N ALA A 70 2.62 4.15 6.29
CA ALA A 70 3.89 4.58 5.70
C ALA A 70 3.73 5.94 4.98
N GLY A 71 2.65 6.13 4.23
CA GLY A 71 2.30 7.42 3.64
C GLY A 71 2.11 8.53 4.68
N ILE A 72 1.38 8.25 5.77
CA ILE A 72 1.13 9.19 6.86
C ILE A 72 2.42 9.62 7.56
N ILE A 73 3.36 8.69 7.80
CA ILE A 73 4.61 8.95 8.52
C ILE A 73 5.67 9.58 7.61
N LEU A 74 5.93 8.99 6.44
CA LEU A 74 7.04 9.36 5.57
C LEU A 74 6.68 10.49 4.60
N GLY A 75 5.39 10.70 4.35
CA GLY A 75 4.89 11.58 3.30
C GLY A 75 5.01 10.96 1.91
N PRO A 76 4.61 11.71 0.87
CA PRO A 76 4.33 11.15 -0.45
C PRO A 76 5.55 10.56 -1.17
N TRP A 77 6.72 11.20 -1.10
CA TRP A 77 7.87 10.78 -1.91
C TRP A 77 8.73 9.72 -1.24
N TRP A 78 8.90 9.80 0.08
CA TRP A 78 9.63 8.79 0.85
C TRP A 78 8.84 7.48 0.93
N SER A 79 7.50 7.53 0.99
CA SER A 79 6.67 6.33 0.94
C SER A 79 6.75 5.60 -0.40
N LEU A 80 6.93 6.31 -1.52
CA LEU A 80 7.17 5.67 -2.83
C LEU A 80 8.44 4.82 -2.81
N ILE A 81 9.54 5.38 -2.27
CA ILE A 81 10.82 4.68 -2.16
C ILE A 81 10.66 3.44 -1.27
N ALA A 82 9.99 3.56 -0.12
CA ALA A 82 9.68 2.42 0.75
C ALA A 82 8.86 1.35 0.00
N CYS A 83 7.80 1.74 -0.68
CA CYS A 83 6.93 0.83 -1.43
C CYS A 83 7.71 0.05 -2.51
N PHE A 84 8.58 0.74 -3.26
CA PHE A 84 9.41 0.09 -4.28
C PHE A 84 10.37 -0.94 -3.67
N VAL A 85 11.07 -0.57 -2.59
CA VAL A 85 12.02 -1.46 -1.91
C VAL A 85 11.30 -2.68 -1.32
N VAL A 86 10.16 -2.48 -0.65
CA VAL A 86 9.35 -3.57 -0.09
C VAL A 86 8.90 -4.53 -1.18
N ASN A 87 8.31 -4.03 -2.27
CA ASN A 87 7.85 -4.88 -3.37
C ASN A 87 9.00 -5.60 -4.08
N GLY A 88 10.17 -4.97 -4.22
CA GLY A 88 11.35 -5.61 -4.79
C GLY A 88 11.89 -6.76 -3.92
N ILE A 89 11.90 -6.58 -2.59
CA ILE A 89 12.29 -7.64 -1.64
C ILE A 89 11.27 -8.78 -1.66
N LEU A 90 9.97 -8.47 -1.64
CA LEU A 90 8.91 -9.49 -1.69
C LEU A 90 8.98 -10.34 -2.97
N ALA A 91 9.21 -9.71 -4.12
CA ALA A 91 9.42 -10.42 -5.38
C ALA A 91 10.65 -11.34 -5.33
N SER A 92 11.70 -10.95 -4.61
CA SER A 92 12.90 -11.79 -4.41
C SER A 92 12.64 -13.05 -3.57
N PHE A 93 11.59 -13.04 -2.73
CA PHE A 93 11.13 -14.20 -1.96
C PHE A 93 10.05 -15.02 -2.67
N GLY A 94 9.71 -14.68 -3.92
CA GLY A 94 8.61 -15.31 -4.65
C GLY A 94 7.22 -14.90 -4.16
N HIS A 95 7.12 -13.98 -3.19
CA HIS A 95 5.88 -13.39 -2.69
C HIS A 95 5.48 -12.17 -3.53
N GLY A 96 5.34 -12.40 -4.84
CA GLY A 96 5.07 -11.38 -5.84
C GLY A 96 5.80 -11.68 -7.15
N GLY A 97 5.18 -11.39 -8.29
CA GLY A 97 5.81 -11.57 -9.59
C GLY A 97 6.82 -10.46 -9.88
N VAL A 98 7.95 -10.81 -10.49
CA VAL A 98 8.96 -9.82 -10.91
C VAL A 98 8.33 -8.86 -11.92
N THR A 99 7.50 -9.36 -12.85
CA THR A 99 6.87 -8.50 -13.86
C THR A 99 5.95 -7.46 -13.24
N ILE A 100 5.33 -7.73 -12.08
CA ILE A 100 4.33 -6.84 -11.49
C ILE A 100 4.90 -5.87 -10.44
N VAL A 101 6.20 -5.89 -10.13
CA VAL A 101 6.79 -5.01 -9.10
C VAL A 101 6.52 -3.53 -9.39
N GLY A 102 6.62 -3.10 -10.66
CA GLY A 102 6.31 -1.72 -11.05
C GLY A 102 4.87 -1.34 -10.73
N LEU A 103 3.90 -2.18 -11.12
CA LEU A 103 2.48 -1.96 -10.85
C LEU A 103 2.17 -2.01 -9.35
N ASN A 104 2.70 -3.00 -8.64
CA ASN A 104 2.55 -3.12 -7.19
C ASN A 104 3.07 -1.89 -6.48
N THR A 105 4.22 -1.35 -6.91
CA THR A 105 4.78 -0.11 -6.37
C THR A 105 3.83 1.06 -6.57
N LEU A 106 3.20 1.20 -7.74
CA LEU A 106 2.25 2.28 -8.01
C LEU A 106 0.96 2.13 -7.20
N VAL A 107 0.44 0.91 -7.06
CA VAL A 107 -0.77 0.64 -6.27
C VAL A 107 -0.53 0.88 -4.79
N THR A 108 0.56 0.34 -4.23
CA THR A 108 0.91 0.57 -2.83
C THR A 108 1.25 2.05 -2.60
N TRP A 109 1.94 2.71 -3.53
CA TRP A 109 2.15 4.15 -3.43
C TRP A 109 0.86 4.96 -3.50
N PHE A 110 -0.10 4.61 -4.36
CA PHE A 110 -1.41 5.23 -4.40
C PHE A 110 -2.13 5.11 -3.04
N GLU A 111 -2.07 3.95 -2.41
CA GLU A 111 -2.60 3.74 -1.06
C GLU A 111 -1.92 4.63 -0.01
N ALA A 112 -0.58 4.76 -0.07
CA ALA A 112 0.17 5.68 0.78
C ALA A 112 -0.24 7.14 0.56
N LEU A 113 -0.42 7.57 -0.69
CA LEU A 113 -0.87 8.92 -1.02
C LEU A 113 -2.30 9.17 -0.53
N ALA A 114 -3.23 8.25 -0.79
CA ALA A 114 -4.59 8.34 -0.34
C ALA A 114 -4.64 8.44 1.19
N GLY A 115 -3.92 7.56 1.90
CA GLY A 115 -3.80 7.60 3.35
C GLY A 115 -3.26 8.94 3.87
N PHE A 116 -2.17 9.44 3.28
CA PHE A 116 -1.56 10.72 3.64
C PHE A 116 -2.50 11.92 3.43
N TYR A 117 -3.09 12.04 2.24
CA TYR A 117 -3.93 13.19 1.90
C TYR A 117 -5.26 13.16 2.65
N LEU A 118 -5.91 12.00 2.76
CA LEU A 118 -7.12 11.86 3.56
C LEU A 118 -6.84 12.20 5.02
N TYR A 119 -5.75 11.69 5.59
CA TYR A 119 -5.38 12.01 6.97
C TYR A 119 -5.14 13.50 7.17
N ARG A 120 -4.48 14.17 6.22
CA ARG A 120 -4.27 15.62 6.27
C ARG A 120 -5.59 16.39 6.18
N VAL A 121 -6.53 15.96 5.34
CA VAL A 121 -7.86 16.56 5.22
C VAL A 121 -8.65 16.35 6.51
N PHE A 122 -8.75 15.12 7.02
CA PHE A 122 -9.46 14.82 8.26
C PHE A 122 -8.87 15.59 9.45
N LYS A 123 -7.54 15.65 9.59
CA LYS A 123 -6.88 16.44 10.65
C LYS A 123 -7.13 17.95 10.52
N LYS A 124 -7.22 18.48 9.31
CA LYS A 124 -7.39 19.94 9.09
C LYS A 124 -8.85 20.38 9.17
N VAL A 125 -9.78 19.58 8.65
CA VAL A 125 -11.17 19.97 8.39
C VAL A 125 -12.13 19.38 9.41
N VAL A 126 -11.98 18.10 9.76
CA VAL A 126 -13.00 17.34 10.49
C VAL A 126 -12.64 17.18 11.97
N ILE A 127 -11.40 16.79 12.25
CA ILE A 127 -10.91 16.44 13.57
C ILE A 127 -9.86 17.49 13.98
N LYS A 128 -10.35 18.64 14.47
CA LYS A 128 -9.51 19.73 14.99
C LYS A 128 -8.88 19.37 16.35
N ASP A 129 -9.49 18.43 17.05
CA ASP A 129 -9.00 17.93 18.33
C ASP A 129 -7.76 17.06 18.13
N LYS A 130 -6.65 17.49 18.72
CA LYS A 130 -5.36 16.81 18.66
C LYS A 130 -5.43 15.40 19.26
N GLU A 131 -6.33 15.12 20.19
CA GLU A 131 -6.48 13.79 20.81
C GLU A 131 -7.10 12.75 19.86
N LYS A 132 -7.95 13.18 18.93
CA LYS A 132 -8.62 12.30 17.95
C LYS A 132 -7.81 12.06 16.67
N THR A 133 -6.56 12.54 16.63
CA THR A 133 -5.63 12.32 15.51
C THR A 133 -5.45 10.83 15.14
N PRO A 134 -5.36 9.88 16.09
CA PRO A 134 -5.27 8.45 15.76
C PRO A 134 -6.52 7.92 15.03
N VAL A 135 -7.71 8.39 15.41
CA VAL A 135 -8.97 8.02 14.75
C VAL A 135 -8.97 8.52 13.31
N ALA A 136 -8.49 9.75 13.07
CA ALA A 136 -8.33 10.28 11.71
C ALA A 136 -7.45 9.38 10.85
N ALA A 137 -6.36 8.84 11.39
CA ALA A 137 -5.46 7.94 10.67
C ALA A 137 -6.11 6.59 10.37
N GLY A 138 -6.86 6.02 11.33
CA GLY A 138 -7.62 4.79 11.11
C GLY A 138 -8.65 4.96 9.99
N VAL A 139 -9.50 5.99 10.07
CA VAL A 139 -10.52 6.27 9.04
C VAL A 139 -9.89 6.50 7.66
N SER A 140 -8.79 7.26 7.62
CA SER A 140 -8.05 7.51 6.36
C SER A 140 -7.48 6.23 5.76
N THR A 141 -6.99 5.33 6.62
CA THR A 141 -6.44 4.03 6.21
C THR A 141 -7.52 3.13 5.64
N TRP A 142 -8.67 3.05 6.30
CA TRP A 142 -9.80 2.26 5.81
C TRP A 142 -10.29 2.73 4.44
N ILE A 143 -10.45 4.05 4.26
CA ILE A 143 -10.84 4.63 2.97
C ILE A 143 -9.76 4.41 1.92
N ALA A 144 -8.48 4.64 2.26
CA ALA A 144 -7.36 4.45 1.33
C ALA A 144 -7.25 3.01 0.82
N LEU A 145 -7.35 2.03 1.73
CA LEU A 145 -7.33 0.60 1.39
C LEU A 145 -8.53 0.22 0.52
N THR A 146 -9.72 0.75 0.83
CA THR A 146 -10.93 0.52 0.03
C THR A 146 -10.77 1.08 -1.39
N LEU A 147 -10.29 2.31 -1.52
CA LEU A 147 -9.99 2.91 -2.83
C LEU A 147 -8.92 2.13 -3.60
N SER A 148 -7.89 1.64 -2.90
CA SER A 148 -6.85 0.82 -3.51
C SER A 148 -7.41 -0.52 -4.00
N ALA A 149 -8.34 -1.14 -3.26
CA ALA A 149 -9.01 -2.37 -3.71
C ALA A 149 -9.77 -2.15 -5.01
N PHE A 150 -10.53 -1.05 -5.13
CA PHE A 150 -11.20 -0.68 -6.37
C PHE A 150 -10.21 -0.38 -7.51
N LEU A 151 -9.06 0.25 -7.23
CA LEU A 151 -8.02 0.48 -8.22
C LEU A 151 -7.47 -0.84 -8.77
N VAL A 152 -7.20 -1.82 -7.90
CA VAL A 152 -6.75 -3.15 -8.32
C VAL A 152 -7.79 -3.84 -9.19
N ILE A 153 -9.06 -3.82 -8.77
CA ILE A 153 -10.17 -4.38 -9.57
C ILE A 153 -10.24 -3.70 -10.95
N GLY A 154 -10.12 -2.37 -10.99
CA GLY A 154 -10.13 -1.59 -12.23
C GLY A 154 -8.95 -1.91 -13.16
N LEU A 155 -7.74 -2.06 -12.61
CA LEU A 155 -6.55 -2.44 -13.39
C LEU A 155 -6.70 -3.84 -14.00
N VAL A 156 -7.25 -4.78 -13.24
CA VAL A 156 -7.52 -6.14 -13.72
C VAL A 156 -8.59 -6.13 -14.80
N ALA A 157 -9.69 -5.39 -14.60
CA ALA A 157 -10.72 -5.23 -15.63
C ALA A 157 -10.15 -4.60 -16.92
N ALA A 158 -9.30 -3.57 -16.80
CA ALA A 158 -8.65 -2.90 -17.92
C ALA A 158 -7.61 -3.76 -18.64
N SER A 159 -7.07 -4.79 -17.97
CA SER A 159 -6.11 -5.71 -18.59
C SER A 159 -6.72 -6.60 -19.68
N GLY A 160 -8.06 -6.69 -19.74
CA GLY A 160 -8.78 -7.53 -20.71
C GLY A 160 -8.71 -9.03 -20.41
N ILE A 161 -8.22 -9.42 -19.23
CA ILE A 161 -8.15 -10.81 -18.81
C ILE A 161 -9.54 -11.25 -18.35
N GLU A 162 -10.17 -12.15 -19.10
CA GLU A 162 -11.48 -12.71 -18.75
C GLU A 162 -11.39 -13.76 -17.64
N SER A 163 -10.25 -14.46 -17.54
CA SER A 163 -10.03 -15.48 -16.51
C SER A 163 -8.64 -15.40 -15.89
N ILE A 164 -8.59 -15.41 -14.55
CA ILE A 164 -7.36 -15.32 -13.77
C ILE A 164 -7.11 -16.70 -13.17
N ARG A 165 -5.91 -17.25 -13.35
CA ARG A 165 -5.52 -18.47 -12.64
C ARG A 165 -5.31 -18.15 -11.16
N PHE A 166 -6.21 -18.63 -10.31
CA PHE A 166 -6.05 -18.51 -8.87
C PHE A 166 -5.13 -19.62 -8.33
N HIS A 167 -4.54 -19.40 -7.15
CA HIS A 167 -3.71 -20.40 -6.47
C HIS A 167 -4.53 -21.69 -6.26
N GLY A 168 -4.25 -22.72 -7.06
CA GLY A 168 -5.07 -23.94 -7.15
C GLY A 168 -5.34 -24.42 -8.59
N GLY A 169 -5.04 -23.61 -9.60
CA GLY A 169 -5.15 -23.99 -11.02
C GLY A 169 -6.53 -23.75 -11.65
N GLU A 170 -7.50 -23.26 -10.88
CA GLU A 170 -8.81 -22.86 -11.40
C GLU A 170 -8.77 -21.45 -11.98
N ASN A 171 -9.41 -21.32 -13.15
CA ASN A 171 -9.64 -20.05 -13.83
C ASN A 171 -10.87 -19.38 -13.20
N ILE A 172 -10.67 -18.25 -12.52
CA ILE A 172 -11.76 -17.46 -11.96
C ILE A 172 -12.12 -16.30 -12.89
N ASN A 173 -13.42 -16.06 -13.07
CA ASN A 173 -13.92 -14.92 -13.84
C ASN A 173 -13.70 -13.60 -13.08
N LEU A 174 -13.70 -12.49 -13.81
CA LEU A 174 -13.54 -11.14 -13.24
C LEU A 174 -14.55 -10.83 -12.11
N ASN A 175 -15.79 -11.29 -12.23
CA ASN A 175 -16.81 -11.11 -11.19
C ASN A 175 -16.44 -11.86 -9.90
N THR A 176 -15.98 -13.10 -10.02
CA THR A 176 -15.52 -13.91 -8.88
C THR A 176 -14.30 -13.28 -8.23
N PHE A 177 -13.33 -12.82 -9.03
CA PHE A 177 -12.16 -12.08 -8.53
C PHE A 177 -12.57 -10.82 -7.76
N THR A 178 -13.52 -10.05 -8.28
CA THR A 178 -14.03 -8.82 -7.65
C THR A 178 -14.69 -9.13 -6.31
N ILE A 179 -15.57 -10.12 -6.26
CA ILE A 179 -16.26 -10.53 -5.03
C ILE A 179 -15.24 -10.99 -3.99
N LEU A 180 -14.35 -11.94 -4.35
CA LEU A 180 -13.34 -12.45 -3.44
C LEU A 180 -12.42 -11.33 -2.92
N THR A 181 -11.96 -10.44 -3.81
CA THR A 181 -11.13 -9.30 -3.44
C THR A 181 -11.84 -8.44 -2.41
N LEU A 182 -13.08 -8.03 -2.64
CA LEU A 182 -13.83 -7.19 -1.70
C LEU A 182 -14.14 -7.91 -0.37
N THR A 183 -14.48 -9.20 -0.43
CA THR A 183 -14.77 -10.02 0.75
C THR A 183 -13.60 -10.07 1.72
N PHE A 184 -12.36 -10.14 1.23
CA PHE A 184 -11.17 -10.13 2.09
C PHE A 184 -10.61 -8.72 2.33
N ALA A 185 -10.68 -7.84 1.33
CA ALA A 185 -10.16 -6.47 1.42
C ALA A 185 -10.87 -5.65 2.48
N LEU A 186 -12.21 -5.66 2.51
CA LEU A 186 -12.97 -4.76 3.37
C LEU A 186 -12.79 -5.09 4.87
N PRO A 187 -12.92 -6.36 5.33
CA PRO A 187 -12.62 -6.70 6.71
C PRO A 187 -11.15 -6.47 7.06
N GLY A 188 -10.23 -6.85 6.16
CA GLY A 188 -8.80 -6.61 6.34
C GLY A 188 -8.45 -5.13 6.50
N ALA A 189 -9.12 -4.26 5.73
CA ALA A 189 -8.96 -2.82 5.82
C ALA A 189 -9.42 -2.24 7.15
N VAL A 190 -10.47 -2.81 7.77
CA VAL A 190 -10.91 -2.43 9.12
C VAL A 190 -9.84 -2.81 10.16
N VAL A 191 -9.31 -4.04 10.08
CA VAL A 191 -8.24 -4.49 10.97
C VAL A 191 -7.00 -3.60 10.84
N GLU A 192 -6.56 -3.31 9.61
CA GLU A 192 -5.40 -2.47 9.35
C GLU A 192 -5.60 -1.01 9.75
N ALA A 193 -6.82 -0.48 9.63
CA ALA A 193 -7.20 0.83 10.14
C ALA A 193 -7.08 0.92 11.67
N VAL A 194 -7.53 -0.11 12.38
CA VAL A 194 -7.38 -0.19 13.84
C VAL A 194 -5.91 -0.24 14.22
N ILE A 195 -5.12 -1.10 13.58
CA ILE A 195 -3.66 -1.20 13.81
C ILE A 195 -2.98 0.15 13.54
N THR A 196 -3.31 0.81 12.43
CA THR A 196 -2.75 2.11 12.06
C THR A 196 -3.07 3.19 13.10
N ALA A 197 -4.31 3.23 13.59
CA ALA A 197 -4.68 4.14 14.66
C ALA A 197 -3.87 3.87 15.94
N PHE A 198 -3.73 2.60 16.35
CA PHE A 198 -2.95 2.22 17.53
C PHE A 198 -1.48 2.58 17.40
N ILE A 199 -0.84 2.27 16.27
CA ILE A 199 0.56 2.60 16.03
C ILE A 199 0.75 4.11 16.07
N LEU A 200 -0.12 4.89 15.42
CA LEU A 200 0.02 6.33 15.43
C LEU A 200 -0.19 6.93 16.84
N ALA A 201 -1.15 6.40 17.61
CA ALA A 201 -1.35 6.81 19.00
C ALA A 201 -0.09 6.54 19.85
N TYR A 202 0.53 5.37 19.67
CA TYR A 202 1.75 4.99 20.38
C TYR A 202 2.94 5.88 20.01
N ILE A 203 3.21 6.08 18.71
CA ILE A 203 4.31 6.93 18.25
C ILE A 203 4.14 8.35 18.80
N ARG A 204 2.92 8.89 18.79
CA ARG A 204 2.63 10.21 19.34
C ARG A 204 2.90 10.29 20.85
N LYS A 205 2.63 9.22 21.60
CA LYS A 205 2.89 9.15 23.04
C LYS A 205 4.39 9.07 23.36
N VAL A 206 5.16 8.33 22.57
CA VAL A 206 6.59 8.06 22.83
C VAL A 206 7.52 9.09 22.19
N ARG A 207 7.16 9.64 21.04
CA ARG A 207 7.94 10.59 20.24
C ARG A 207 7.07 11.77 19.78
N PRO A 208 6.54 12.58 20.70
CA PRO A 208 5.68 13.71 20.36
C PRO A 208 6.38 14.73 19.44
N GLU A 209 7.72 14.82 19.47
CA GLU A 209 8.48 15.73 18.61
C GLU A 209 8.37 15.44 17.10
N LEU A 210 7.87 14.26 16.70
CA LEU A 210 7.65 13.93 15.28
C LEU A 210 6.40 14.60 14.68
N PHE A 211 5.51 15.13 15.53
CA PHE A 211 4.22 15.70 15.10
C PHE A 211 3.99 17.14 15.56
N GLY A 212 5.02 17.76 16.18
CA GLY A 212 5.04 19.16 16.64
C GLY A 212 5.30 20.15 15.51
#